data_AF-A0A9X0AG31-F1
#
_entry.id   AF-A0A9X0AG31-F1
#
_cell.length_a   1.000
_cell.length_b   1.000
_cell.length_c   1.000
_cell.angle_alpha   90.00
_cell.angle_beta   90.00
_cell.angle_gamma   90.00
#
_symmetry.space_group_name_H-M   'P 1'
#
loop_
_entity.id
_entity.type
_entity.pdbx_description
1 polymer ?
#
loop_
_entity_poly.entity_id
_entity_poly.type
_entity_poly.pdbx_seq_one_letter_code
_entity_poly.pdbx_strand_id
1 'polypeptide(L)'
;MIRKQARQRRDYLYRRALTLRDAEISEKRAKLRASLASGKPLDPSIANDKKLREDYKYDESRPDLTANEELDLDDEYAQLSGIVDPRVLVTTSRDPSSRLSAFTKEIRLLIPTSIRLNRGNLILPNLITSAQASGLSDIILLHEHRGTPTALTLSHFPHGPTISFSLHNVVLRHDIPNSSRGTVSESYPHLIFEGFTSRLGLRIVKILKHIFPPREAITNKTKIGNRVVTFKNIEDSIEVRHHVFVKTGYQSVELAEVGPRMTMRCFEIRGGTLENKDGDVEWRMNQYTRTSKKKDYL
;
A
#
# COMPACT_ATOMS: atom_id res chain seq x y z
N MET A 1 -22.36 5.52 -12.94
CA MET A 1 -21.05 5.13 -12.35
C MET A 1 -20.87 5.70 -10.93
N ILE A 2 -20.94 7.03 -10.75
CA ILE A 2 -20.72 7.72 -9.46
C ILE A 2 -21.60 7.17 -8.30
N ARG A 3 -22.92 7.02 -8.53
CA ARG A 3 -23.84 6.45 -7.51
C ARG A 3 -23.45 5.04 -7.05
N LYS A 4 -22.89 4.21 -7.95
CA LYS A 4 -22.44 2.85 -7.63
C LYS A 4 -21.24 2.89 -6.70
N GLN A 5 -20.25 3.74 -6.98
CA GLN A 5 -19.05 3.89 -6.14
C GLN A 5 -19.39 4.43 -4.75
N ALA A 6 -20.26 5.44 -4.67
CA ALA A 6 -20.73 5.97 -3.39
C ALA A 6 -21.51 4.93 -2.56
N ARG A 7 -22.28 4.06 -3.22
CA ARG A 7 -22.95 2.93 -2.55
C ARG A 7 -21.93 1.89 -2.06
N GLN A 8 -21.04 1.43 -2.93
CA GLN A 8 -20.01 0.44 -2.57
C GLN A 8 -19.13 0.91 -1.41
N ARG A 9 -18.77 2.20 -1.37
CA ARG A 9 -18.03 2.78 -0.24
C ARG A 9 -18.83 2.70 1.06
N ARG A 10 -20.12 3.05 1.05
CA ARG A 10 -20.98 2.94 2.24
C ARG A 10 -21.13 1.50 2.69
N ASP A 11 -21.32 0.58 1.75
CA ASP A 11 -21.42 -0.85 2.03
C ASP A 11 -20.11 -1.40 2.64
N TYR A 12 -18.95 -0.95 2.14
CA TYR A 12 -17.64 -1.28 2.71
C TYR A 12 -17.47 -0.77 4.15
N LEU A 13 -17.77 0.51 4.39
CA LEU A 13 -17.68 1.09 5.74
C LEU A 13 -18.64 0.41 6.73
N TYR A 14 -19.84 0.08 6.26
CA TYR A 14 -20.83 -0.65 7.07
C TYR A 14 -20.36 -2.07 7.40
N ARG A 15 -19.83 -2.82 6.43
CA ARG A 15 -19.23 -4.14 6.66
C ARG A 15 -18.07 -4.08 7.64
N ARG A 16 -17.16 -3.12 7.47
CA ARG A 16 -16.03 -2.89 8.38
C ARG A 16 -16.50 -2.61 9.82
N ALA A 17 -17.55 -1.82 10.00
CA ALA A 17 -18.13 -1.56 11.32
C ALA A 17 -18.78 -2.81 11.93
N LEU A 18 -19.44 -3.65 11.12
CA LEU A 18 -19.97 -4.94 11.56
C LEU A 18 -18.85 -5.89 11.97
N THR A 19 -17.78 -6.03 11.18
CA THR A 19 -16.63 -6.87 11.52
C THR A 19 -16.00 -6.47 12.86
N LEU A 20 -15.88 -5.17 13.14
CA LEU A 20 -15.36 -4.70 14.43
C LEU A 20 -16.28 -5.06 15.61
N ARG A 21 -17.59 -4.99 15.41
CA ARG A 21 -18.57 -5.42 16.43
C ARG A 21 -18.56 -6.93 16.62
N ASP A 22 -18.48 -7.67 15.52
CA ASP A 22 -18.49 -9.12 15.50
C ASP A 22 -17.18 -9.70 16.04
N ALA A 23 -16.07 -8.96 15.96
CA ALA A 23 -14.79 -9.35 16.53
C ALA A 23 -14.85 -9.58 18.05
N GLU A 24 -15.54 -8.72 18.80
CA GLU A 24 -15.74 -8.89 20.25
C GLU A 24 -16.53 -10.16 20.56
N ILE A 25 -17.51 -10.48 19.71
CA ILE A 25 -18.31 -11.70 19.81
C ILE A 25 -17.45 -12.91 19.43
N SER A 26 -16.64 -12.80 18.37
CA SER A 26 -15.74 -13.82 17.88
C SER A 26 -14.69 -14.21 18.94
N GLU A 27 -14.13 -13.24 19.67
CA GLU A 27 -13.20 -13.52 20.77
C GLU A 27 -13.86 -14.37 21.88
N LYS A 28 -15.13 -14.07 22.23
CA LYS A 28 -15.89 -14.87 23.19
C LYS A 28 -16.17 -16.28 22.65
N ARG A 29 -16.48 -16.41 21.36
CA ARG A 29 -16.70 -17.70 20.69
C ARG A 29 -15.43 -18.54 20.63
N ALA A 30 -14.28 -17.94 20.31
CA ALA A 30 -12.99 -18.63 20.29
C ALA A 30 -12.64 -19.20 21.68
N LYS A 31 -12.89 -18.43 22.76
CA LYS A 31 -12.71 -18.91 24.14
C LYS A 31 -13.67 -20.07 24.47
N LEU A 32 -14.92 -20.00 24.02
CA LEU A 32 -15.89 -21.09 24.18
C LEU A 32 -15.44 -22.35 23.44
N ARG A 33 -15.00 -22.24 22.17
CA ARG A 33 -14.47 -23.36 21.38
C ARG A 33 -13.23 -23.99 22.04
N ALA A 34 -12.29 -23.19 22.50
CA ALA A 34 -11.08 -23.65 23.18
C ALA A 34 -11.39 -24.36 24.52
N SER A 35 -12.38 -23.85 25.27
CA SER A 35 -12.87 -24.49 26.50
C SER A 35 -13.55 -25.83 26.21
N LEU A 36 -14.39 -25.92 25.18
CA LEU A 36 -15.03 -27.17 24.75
C LEU A 36 -14.01 -28.22 24.30
N ALA A 37 -12.96 -27.81 23.60
CA ALA A 37 -11.90 -28.72 23.15
C ALA A 37 -10.98 -29.20 24.29
N SER A 38 -10.66 -28.32 25.25
CA SER A 38 -9.71 -28.64 26.33
C SER A 38 -10.36 -29.12 27.63
N GLY A 39 -11.67 -28.95 27.78
CA GLY A 39 -12.42 -29.21 29.02
C GLY A 39 -12.10 -28.23 30.16
N LYS A 40 -11.30 -27.17 29.92
CA LYS A 40 -10.96 -26.18 30.94
C LYS A 40 -12.16 -25.28 31.26
N PRO A 41 -12.36 -24.88 32.54
CA PRO A 41 -13.46 -23.99 32.91
C PRO A 41 -13.32 -22.61 32.24
N LEU A 42 -14.46 -22.08 31.79
CA LEU A 42 -14.59 -20.78 31.13
C LEU A 42 -15.14 -19.75 32.12
N ASP A 43 -14.92 -18.46 31.84
CA ASP A 43 -15.55 -17.37 32.57
C ASP A 43 -17.10 -17.51 32.58
N PRO A 44 -17.76 -17.39 33.76
CA PRO A 44 -19.21 -17.51 33.88
C PRO A 44 -19.99 -16.52 33.00
N SER A 45 -19.45 -15.33 32.71
CA SER A 45 -20.06 -14.35 31.81
C SER A 45 -20.21 -14.87 30.39
N ILE A 46 -19.31 -15.74 29.93
CA ILE A 46 -19.34 -16.32 28.58
C ILE A 46 -20.14 -17.63 28.61
N ALA A 47 -19.94 -18.45 29.64
CA ALA A 47 -20.61 -19.75 29.77
C ALA A 47 -22.14 -19.64 29.91
N ASN A 48 -22.63 -18.60 30.58
CA ASN A 48 -24.05 -18.38 30.83
C ASN A 48 -24.76 -17.55 29.75
N ASP A 49 -24.05 -17.08 28.71
CA ASP A 49 -24.66 -16.34 27.62
C ASP A 49 -25.45 -17.30 26.70
N LYS A 50 -26.78 -17.27 26.82
CA LYS A 50 -27.69 -18.13 26.05
C LYS A 50 -27.63 -17.82 24.55
N LYS A 51 -27.57 -16.53 24.20
CA LYS A 51 -27.58 -16.10 22.80
C LYS A 51 -26.30 -16.52 22.10
N LEU A 52 -25.16 -16.33 22.77
CA LEU A 52 -23.86 -16.78 22.27
C LEU A 52 -23.85 -18.28 21.95
N ARG A 53 -24.44 -19.10 22.83
CA ARG A 53 -24.50 -20.56 22.66
C ARG A 53 -25.44 -21.01 21.55
N GLU A 54 -26.54 -20.30 21.33
CA GLU A 54 -27.45 -20.57 20.22
C GLU A 54 -26.78 -20.21 18.88
N ASP A 55 -26.19 -19.02 18.79
CA ASP A 55 -25.51 -18.56 17.58
C ASP A 55 -24.27 -19.42 17.26
N TYR A 56 -23.52 -19.87 18.28
CA TYR A 56 -22.32 -20.69 18.11
C TYR A 56 -22.59 -21.99 17.34
N LYS A 57 -23.79 -22.58 17.47
CA LYS A 57 -24.15 -23.80 16.73
C LYS A 57 -24.10 -23.61 15.21
N TYR A 58 -24.37 -22.40 14.74
CA TYR A 58 -24.35 -22.07 13.32
C TYR A 58 -22.96 -21.63 12.85
N ASP A 59 -22.18 -21.00 13.74
CA ASP A 59 -20.87 -20.41 13.43
C ASP A 59 -19.67 -21.33 13.77
N GLU A 60 -19.91 -22.58 14.17
CA GLU A 60 -18.85 -23.52 14.59
C GLU A 60 -17.81 -23.78 13.49
N SER A 61 -18.23 -23.80 12.23
CA SER A 61 -17.37 -24.05 11.06
C SER A 61 -16.54 -22.83 10.62
N ARG A 62 -16.84 -21.64 11.16
CA ARG A 62 -16.11 -20.42 10.82
C ARG A 62 -14.72 -20.46 11.47
N PRO A 63 -13.63 -20.16 10.74
CA PRO A 63 -12.29 -20.17 11.31
C PRO A 63 -12.15 -19.10 12.40
N ASP A 64 -11.38 -19.42 13.43
CA ASP A 64 -11.01 -18.46 14.49
C ASP A 64 -9.99 -17.48 13.95
N LEU A 65 -10.50 -16.40 13.37
CA LEU A 65 -9.72 -15.28 12.89
C LEU A 65 -9.76 -14.15 13.90
N THR A 66 -8.60 -13.53 14.10
CA THR A 66 -8.51 -12.31 14.87
C THR A 66 -9.25 -11.20 14.14
N ALA A 67 -9.79 -10.21 14.86
CA ALA A 67 -10.42 -9.02 14.28
C ALA A 67 -9.62 -8.40 13.13
N ASN A 68 -8.29 -8.37 13.28
CA ASN A 68 -7.40 -7.80 12.30
C ASN A 68 -7.26 -8.66 11.04
N GLU A 69 -7.28 -9.99 11.19
CA GLU A 69 -7.20 -10.93 10.07
C GLU A 69 -8.49 -10.91 9.25
N GLU A 70 -9.65 -10.81 9.92
CA GLU A 70 -10.94 -10.64 9.22
C GLU A 70 -11.00 -9.33 8.44
N LEU A 71 -10.52 -8.24 9.04
CA LEU A 71 -10.41 -6.94 8.35
C LEU A 71 -9.43 -6.97 7.18
N ASP A 72 -8.36 -7.74 7.28
CA ASP A 72 -7.38 -7.90 6.20
C ASP A 72 -7.89 -8.77 5.03
N LEU A 73 -8.84 -9.68 5.29
CA LEU A 73 -9.50 -10.49 4.26
C LEU A 73 -10.51 -9.68 3.43
N ASP A 74 -11.33 -8.84 4.08
CA ASP A 74 -12.29 -7.96 3.40
C ASP A 74 -11.70 -6.54 3.23
N ASP A 75 -10.54 -6.48 2.58
CA ASP A 75 -9.78 -5.24 2.37
C ASP A 75 -9.98 -4.66 0.96
N GLU A 76 -9.68 -3.38 0.76
CA GLU A 76 -9.93 -2.67 -0.51
C GLU A 76 -9.15 -3.28 -1.69
N TYR A 77 -8.02 -3.94 -1.40
CA TYR A 77 -7.15 -4.59 -2.37
C TYR A 77 -7.51 -6.06 -2.64
N ALA A 78 -8.27 -6.71 -1.74
CA ALA A 78 -8.44 -8.16 -1.77
C ALA A 78 -9.16 -8.67 -3.03
N GLN A 79 -10.11 -7.90 -3.55
CA GLN A 79 -10.97 -8.31 -4.67
C GLN A 79 -10.21 -8.50 -6.00
N LEU A 80 -9.17 -7.71 -6.23
CA LEU A 80 -8.42 -7.68 -7.50
C LEU A 80 -6.97 -8.16 -7.35
N SER A 81 -6.55 -8.47 -6.13
CA SER A 81 -5.21 -8.93 -5.81
C SER A 81 -4.84 -10.18 -6.61
N GLY A 82 -3.80 -10.08 -7.45
CA GLY A 82 -3.27 -11.22 -8.21
C GLY A 82 -4.07 -11.62 -9.45
N ILE A 83 -5.20 -10.95 -9.72
CA ILE A 83 -6.08 -11.26 -10.86
C ILE A 83 -5.87 -10.25 -11.99
N VAL A 84 -5.80 -8.96 -11.64
CA VAL A 84 -5.72 -7.86 -12.61
C VAL A 84 -4.43 -7.08 -12.38
N ASP A 85 -3.72 -6.79 -13.46
CA ASP A 85 -2.53 -5.94 -13.40
C ASP A 85 -2.95 -4.49 -13.07
N PRO A 86 -2.39 -3.89 -11.99
CA PRO A 86 -2.71 -2.52 -11.59
C PRO A 86 -2.26 -1.55 -12.68
N ARG A 87 -3.13 -0.61 -13.03
CA ARG A 87 -2.86 0.46 -13.99
C ARG A 87 -2.72 1.76 -13.22
N VAL A 88 -1.48 2.20 -13.05
CA VAL A 88 -1.16 3.36 -12.21
C VAL A 88 -0.92 4.60 -13.05
N LEU A 89 -1.57 5.71 -12.69
CA LEU A 89 -1.38 7.00 -13.32
C LEU A 89 -0.41 7.86 -12.52
N VAL A 90 0.71 8.24 -13.12
CA VAL A 90 1.67 9.17 -12.53
C VAL A 90 1.45 10.57 -13.11
N THR A 91 1.19 11.55 -12.25
CA THR A 91 1.00 12.95 -12.63
C THR A 91 1.73 13.89 -11.67
N THR A 92 1.84 15.15 -12.07
CA THR A 92 2.53 16.20 -11.33
C THR A 92 1.56 17.16 -10.64
N SER A 93 2.11 18.12 -9.92
CA SER A 93 1.47 19.41 -9.64
C SER A 93 1.07 20.15 -10.93
N ARG A 94 0.31 21.24 -10.78
CA ARG A 94 -0.29 22.03 -11.87
C ARG A 94 0.75 22.50 -12.90
N ASP A 95 1.78 23.18 -12.43
CA ASP A 95 2.88 23.70 -13.25
C ASP A 95 4.19 23.04 -12.81
N PRO A 96 4.60 21.93 -13.46
CA PRO A 96 5.82 21.22 -13.12
C PRO A 96 7.05 21.87 -13.76
N SER A 97 8.16 21.86 -13.05
CA SER A 97 9.48 22.13 -13.60
C SER A 97 9.94 21.01 -14.54
N SER A 98 11.01 21.28 -15.30
CA SER A 98 11.68 20.28 -16.12
C SER A 98 12.24 19.13 -15.28
N ARG A 99 12.77 19.41 -14.09
CA ARG A 99 13.31 18.38 -13.17
C ARG A 99 12.21 17.49 -12.61
N LEU A 100 11.06 18.05 -12.20
CA LEU A 100 9.92 17.23 -11.77
C LEU A 100 9.34 16.41 -12.92
N SER A 101 9.29 16.98 -14.12
CA SER A 101 8.85 16.23 -15.31
C SER A 101 9.77 15.04 -15.60
N ALA A 102 11.08 15.20 -15.45
CA ALA A 102 12.06 14.12 -15.55
C ALA A 102 11.84 13.07 -14.44
N PHE A 103 11.71 13.50 -13.19
CA PHE A 103 11.42 12.60 -12.07
C PHE A 103 10.13 11.80 -12.25
N THR A 104 9.08 12.43 -12.80
CA THR A 104 7.80 11.77 -13.10
C THR A 104 7.99 10.66 -14.12
N LYS A 105 8.88 10.86 -15.11
CA LYS A 105 9.25 9.82 -16.07
C LYS A 105 10.04 8.69 -15.39
N GLU A 106 10.91 9.01 -14.44
CA GLU A 106 11.66 8.02 -13.68
C GLU A 106 10.75 7.15 -12.80
N ILE A 107 9.78 7.75 -12.10
CA ILE A 107 8.75 7.00 -11.34
C ILE A 107 7.88 6.15 -12.27
N ARG A 108 7.54 6.65 -13.47
CA ARG A 108 6.85 5.86 -14.49
C ARG A 108 7.66 4.65 -14.95
N LEU A 109 8.98 4.76 -15.04
CA LEU A 109 9.85 3.63 -15.38
C LEU A 109 10.04 2.67 -14.19
N LEU A 110 9.91 3.17 -12.95
CA LEU A 110 9.94 2.35 -11.73
C LEU A 110 8.77 1.35 -11.67
N ILE A 111 7.59 1.74 -12.17
CA ILE A 111 6.38 0.91 -12.16
C ILE A 111 6.04 0.47 -13.60
N PRO A 112 6.23 -0.82 -13.98
CA PRO A 112 6.10 -1.29 -15.37
C PRO A 112 4.79 -0.93 -16.08
N THR A 113 3.66 -1.05 -15.39
CA THR A 113 2.31 -0.87 -15.94
C THR A 113 1.81 0.57 -15.86
N SER A 114 2.66 1.49 -15.43
CA SER A 114 2.24 2.87 -15.16
C SER A 114 2.27 3.76 -16.40
N ILE A 115 1.36 4.73 -16.42
CA ILE A 115 1.22 5.73 -17.46
C ILE A 115 1.46 7.13 -16.89
N ARG A 116 2.16 7.97 -17.65
CA ARG A 116 2.40 9.37 -17.28
C ARG A 116 1.40 10.28 -17.96
N LEU A 117 0.80 11.20 -17.22
CA LEU A 117 -0.11 12.21 -17.76
C LEU A 117 0.32 13.62 -17.39
N ASN A 118 0.39 14.49 -18.40
CA ASN A 118 0.67 15.92 -18.23
C ASN A 118 -0.53 16.59 -17.55
N ARG A 119 -0.29 17.25 -16.41
CA ARG A 119 -1.34 17.87 -15.61
C ARG A 119 -2.01 19.05 -16.31
N GLY A 120 -1.23 20.05 -16.73
CA GLY A 120 -1.72 21.28 -17.35
C GLY A 120 -2.84 21.94 -16.53
N ASN A 121 -3.91 22.35 -17.21
CA ASN A 121 -5.07 22.98 -16.59
C ASN A 121 -6.13 22.02 -16.04
N LEU A 122 -5.86 20.70 -15.99
CA LEU A 122 -6.83 19.75 -15.46
C LEU A 122 -7.07 20.00 -13.96
N ILE A 123 -8.33 20.06 -13.56
CA ILE A 123 -8.77 20.19 -12.16
C ILE A 123 -8.76 18.80 -11.48
N LEU A 124 -8.41 18.73 -10.20
CA LEU A 124 -8.16 17.47 -9.49
C LEU A 124 -9.36 16.49 -9.49
N PRO A 125 -10.58 16.92 -9.09
CA PRO A 125 -11.80 16.14 -9.26
C PRO A 125 -12.02 15.54 -10.66
N ASN A 126 -11.80 16.34 -11.71
CA ASN A 126 -12.00 15.89 -13.09
C ASN A 126 -10.99 14.80 -13.47
N LEU A 127 -9.73 14.93 -13.01
CA LEU A 127 -8.71 13.91 -13.23
C LEU A 127 -9.09 12.60 -12.54
N ILE A 128 -9.57 12.67 -11.30
CA ILE A 128 -9.98 11.50 -10.52
C ILE A 128 -11.18 10.80 -11.17
N THR A 129 -12.19 11.58 -11.58
CA THR A 129 -13.36 11.07 -12.30
C THR A 129 -12.96 10.38 -13.61
N SER A 130 -12.06 11.00 -14.38
CA SER A 130 -11.54 10.43 -15.63
C SER A 130 -10.73 9.14 -15.38
N ALA A 131 -9.92 9.11 -14.32
CA ALA A 131 -9.12 7.95 -13.97
C ALA A 131 -9.99 6.76 -13.55
N GLN A 132 -11.02 7.01 -12.76
CA GLN A 132 -12.01 6.00 -12.37
C GLN A 132 -12.82 5.51 -13.56
N ALA A 133 -13.26 6.40 -14.45
CA ALA A 133 -13.96 6.05 -15.69
C ALA A 133 -13.11 5.16 -16.61
N SER A 134 -11.79 5.37 -16.61
CA SER A 134 -10.82 4.59 -17.38
C SER A 134 -10.40 3.27 -16.73
N GLY A 135 -10.93 2.96 -15.54
CA GLY A 135 -10.62 1.74 -14.79
C GLY A 135 -9.17 1.67 -14.30
N LEU A 136 -8.58 2.82 -13.94
CA LEU A 136 -7.26 2.85 -13.31
C LEU A 136 -7.33 2.37 -11.85
N SER A 137 -6.29 1.69 -11.39
CA SER A 137 -6.19 1.19 -10.02
C SER A 137 -5.69 2.26 -9.06
N ASP A 138 -4.73 3.08 -9.48
CA ASP A 138 -4.05 4.03 -8.60
C ASP A 138 -3.68 5.31 -9.32
N ILE A 139 -3.55 6.39 -8.55
CA ILE A 139 -2.95 7.64 -8.98
C ILE A 139 -1.81 8.03 -8.04
N ILE A 140 -0.68 8.40 -8.63
CA ILE A 140 0.47 8.97 -7.94
C ILE A 140 0.57 10.44 -8.35
N LEU A 141 0.51 11.34 -7.37
CA LEU A 141 0.67 12.77 -7.54
C LEU A 141 2.01 13.20 -6.92
N LEU A 142 2.85 13.86 -7.72
CA LEU A 142 4.16 14.34 -7.30
C LEU A 142 4.16 15.85 -7.13
N HIS A 143 4.71 16.31 -6.01
CA HIS A 143 4.95 17.71 -5.71
C HIS A 143 6.45 18.01 -5.66
N GLU A 144 6.81 19.25 -5.95
CA GLU A 144 8.18 19.73 -5.86
C GLU A 144 8.31 21.05 -5.12
N HIS A 145 9.53 21.35 -4.72
CA HIS A 145 9.97 22.67 -4.31
C HIS A 145 11.19 23.05 -5.16
N ARG A 146 11.07 24.10 -5.98
CA ARG A 146 12.16 24.67 -6.79
C ARG A 146 12.94 23.61 -7.61
N GLY A 147 12.26 22.68 -8.28
CA GLY A 147 12.92 21.65 -9.09
C GLY A 147 13.33 20.38 -8.33
N THR A 148 13.11 20.32 -7.02
CA THR A 148 13.39 19.14 -6.19
C THR A 148 12.07 18.48 -5.75
N PRO A 149 11.82 17.20 -6.04
CA PRO A 149 10.61 16.51 -5.59
C PRO A 149 10.56 16.43 -4.06
N THR A 150 9.43 16.83 -3.46
CA THR A 150 9.28 16.94 -2.00
C THR A 150 8.15 16.11 -1.43
N ALA A 151 7.13 15.77 -2.21
CA ALA A 151 6.05 14.92 -1.74
C ALA A 151 5.52 14.00 -2.83
N LEU A 152 5.09 12.82 -2.40
CA LEU A 152 4.45 11.80 -3.21
C LEU A 152 3.15 11.42 -2.52
N THR A 153 2.03 11.60 -3.20
CA THR A 153 0.72 11.15 -2.73
C THR A 153 0.23 10.04 -3.62
N LEU A 154 -0.07 8.90 -3.04
CA LEU A 154 -0.61 7.73 -3.72
C LEU A 154 -2.05 7.52 -3.24
N SER A 155 -2.99 7.41 -4.17
CA SER A 155 -4.39 7.13 -3.89
C SER A 155 -4.86 5.93 -4.69
N HIS A 156 -5.47 4.98 -3.99
CA HIS A 156 -6.06 3.79 -4.59
C HIS A 156 -7.54 4.01 -4.96
N PHE A 157 -7.91 3.58 -6.15
CA PHE A 157 -9.28 3.63 -6.67
C PHE A 157 -9.93 2.25 -6.59
N PRO A 158 -11.28 2.18 -6.48
CA PRO A 158 -12.25 3.28 -6.60
C PRO A 158 -12.53 4.08 -5.31
N HIS A 159 -12.29 3.51 -4.13
CA HIS A 159 -12.52 4.15 -2.84
C HIS A 159 -11.51 3.68 -1.77
N GLY A 160 -10.30 3.32 -2.23
CA GLY A 160 -9.22 2.87 -1.36
C GLY A 160 -8.54 4.01 -0.62
N PRO A 161 -7.48 3.71 0.15
CA PRO A 161 -6.78 4.70 0.94
C PRO A 161 -5.94 5.66 0.09
N THR A 162 -5.68 6.83 0.67
CA THR A 162 -4.67 7.77 0.21
C THR A 162 -3.54 7.81 1.22
N ILE A 163 -2.32 7.54 0.76
CA ILE A 163 -1.10 7.65 1.56
C ILE A 163 -0.26 8.81 1.03
N SER A 164 0.21 9.65 1.93
CA SER A 164 1.05 10.79 1.59
C SER A 164 2.41 10.66 2.26
N PHE A 165 3.44 10.83 1.43
CA PHE A 165 4.84 10.75 1.82
C PHE A 165 5.54 12.08 1.56
N SER A 166 6.42 12.48 2.49
CA SER A 166 7.44 13.48 2.20
C SER A 166 8.68 12.78 1.66
N LEU A 167 9.24 13.33 0.58
CA LEU A 167 10.44 12.84 -0.06
C LEU A 167 11.64 13.62 0.43
N HIS A 168 12.70 12.89 0.78
CA HIS A 168 13.98 13.40 1.24
C HIS A 168 15.11 12.69 0.49
N ASN A 169 16.26 13.36 0.39
CA ASN A 169 17.47 12.82 -0.25
C ASN A 169 17.19 12.25 -1.66
N VAL A 170 16.38 12.98 -2.44
CA VAL A 170 16.00 12.56 -3.79
C VAL A 170 17.18 12.78 -4.73
N VAL A 171 17.74 11.69 -5.25
CA VAL A 171 18.73 11.71 -6.33
C VAL A 171 18.03 11.20 -7.59
N LEU A 172 17.88 12.09 -8.56
CA LEU A 172 17.29 11.76 -9.85
C LEU A 172 18.19 10.76 -10.57
N ARG A 173 17.60 9.88 -11.36
CA ARG A 173 18.34 8.94 -12.20
C ARG A 173 19.36 9.65 -13.07
N HIS A 174 18.99 10.77 -13.68
CA HIS A 174 19.89 11.55 -14.55
C HIS A 174 21.15 12.07 -13.83
N ASP A 175 21.10 12.22 -12.50
CA ASP A 175 22.20 12.71 -11.67
C ASP A 175 23.10 11.55 -11.17
N ILE A 176 22.70 10.28 -11.36
CA ILE A 176 23.48 9.10 -10.95
C ILE A 176 24.56 8.80 -12.00
N PRO A 177 25.83 8.61 -11.63
CA PRO A 177 26.89 8.27 -12.57
C PRO A 177 26.61 6.91 -13.24
N ASN A 178 26.85 6.82 -14.55
CA ASN A 178 26.65 5.63 -15.40
C ASN A 178 25.19 5.14 -15.59
N SER A 179 24.21 5.65 -14.84
CA SER A 179 22.80 5.27 -14.99
C SER A 179 22.19 5.77 -16.31
N SER A 180 22.71 6.86 -16.85
CA SER A 180 22.23 7.52 -18.08
C SER A 180 22.63 6.77 -19.36
N ARG A 181 23.53 5.79 -19.26
CA ARG A 181 24.09 5.06 -20.41
C ARG A 181 23.17 3.98 -21.00
N GLY A 182 22.02 3.70 -20.39
CA GLY A 182 21.11 2.65 -20.87
C GLY A 182 19.63 2.96 -20.66
N THR A 183 18.77 2.20 -21.32
CA THR A 183 17.33 2.15 -21.04
C THR A 183 17.06 1.29 -19.81
N VAL A 184 16.05 1.65 -19.02
CA VAL A 184 15.64 0.87 -17.86
C VAL A 184 14.85 -0.34 -18.34
N SER A 185 15.15 -1.53 -17.82
CA SER A 185 14.33 -2.72 -18.06
C SER A 185 12.94 -2.51 -17.46
N GLU A 186 11.88 -2.59 -18.28
CA GLU A 186 10.48 -2.55 -17.84
C GLU A 186 9.95 -3.94 -17.40
N SER A 187 10.84 -4.91 -17.15
CA SER A 187 10.44 -6.20 -16.59
C SER A 187 9.78 -6.03 -15.22
N TYR A 188 8.93 -7.00 -14.85
CA TYR A 188 8.26 -7.01 -13.55
C TYR A 188 9.31 -7.14 -12.44
N PRO A 189 9.40 -6.17 -11.52
CA PRO A 189 10.42 -6.19 -10.47
C PRO A 189 10.10 -7.22 -9.39
N HIS A 190 11.13 -7.74 -8.75
CA HIS A 190 11.00 -8.33 -7.42
C HIS A 190 10.90 -7.22 -6.38
N LEU A 191 10.07 -7.41 -5.36
CA LEU A 191 9.90 -6.44 -4.29
C LEU A 191 10.49 -7.00 -3.00
N ILE A 192 11.27 -6.19 -2.30
CA ILE A 192 11.79 -6.52 -0.97
C ILE A 192 11.28 -5.45 -0.01
N PHE A 193 10.60 -5.88 1.05
CA PHE A 193 10.20 -5.02 2.16
C PHE A 193 10.94 -5.49 3.41
N GLU A 194 11.79 -4.63 3.96
CA GLU A 194 12.62 -4.93 5.14
C GLU A 194 12.30 -3.93 6.25
N GLY A 195 12.15 -4.42 7.49
CA GLY A 195 11.95 -3.56 8.67
C GLY A 195 10.52 -3.08 8.90
N PHE A 196 9.52 -3.64 8.22
CA PHE A 196 8.10 -3.37 8.49
C PHE A 196 7.56 -4.45 9.41
N THR A 197 7.34 -4.13 10.68
CA THR A 197 6.92 -5.11 11.69
C THR A 197 5.56 -4.78 12.30
N SER A 198 5.22 -3.50 12.35
CA SER A 198 3.98 -3.06 12.96
C SER A 198 2.79 -3.31 12.02
N ARG A 199 1.57 -3.25 12.57
CA ARG A 199 0.34 -3.27 11.76
C ARG A 199 0.31 -2.14 10.73
N LEU A 200 0.74 -0.94 11.12
CA LEU A 200 0.82 0.20 10.22
C LEU A 200 1.85 -0.07 9.12
N GLY A 201 3.01 -0.63 9.47
CA GLY A 201 4.03 -1.06 8.53
C GLY A 201 3.48 -2.04 7.50
N LEU A 202 2.78 -3.09 7.95
CA LEU A 202 2.12 -4.06 7.07
C LEU A 202 1.05 -3.41 6.17
N ARG A 203 0.30 -2.42 6.68
CA ARG A 203 -0.66 -1.64 5.90
C ARG A 203 0.03 -0.84 4.79
N ILE A 204 1.15 -0.16 5.09
CA ILE A 204 1.95 0.55 4.08
C ILE A 204 2.52 -0.43 3.05
N VAL A 205 3.08 -1.55 3.49
CA VAL A 205 3.57 -2.61 2.60
C VAL A 205 2.47 -3.09 1.67
N LYS A 206 1.25 -3.28 2.18
CA LYS A 206 0.09 -3.66 1.38
C LYS A 206 -0.20 -2.59 0.31
N ILE A 207 -0.30 -1.33 0.69
CA ILE A 207 -0.55 -0.24 -0.26
C ILE A 207 0.56 -0.17 -1.33
N LEU A 208 1.84 -0.24 -0.93
CA LEU A 208 2.97 -0.12 -1.85
C LEU A 208 3.14 -1.33 -2.77
N LYS A 209 2.89 -2.56 -2.29
CA LYS A 209 3.05 -3.77 -3.11
C LYS A 209 2.00 -3.86 -4.21
N HIS A 210 0.77 -3.39 -3.97
CA HIS A 210 -0.35 -3.51 -4.91
C HIS A 210 -0.29 -2.54 -6.11
N ILE A 211 0.67 -1.61 -6.11
CA ILE A 211 0.98 -0.75 -7.27
C ILE A 211 1.72 -1.55 -8.36
N PHE A 212 2.40 -2.63 -7.98
CA PHE A 212 3.17 -3.45 -8.90
C PHE A 212 2.34 -4.62 -9.42
N PRO A 213 2.56 -5.04 -10.67
CA PRO A 213 1.87 -6.19 -11.22
C PRO A 213 2.23 -7.48 -10.48
N PRO A 214 1.25 -8.39 -10.30
CA PRO A 214 1.51 -9.69 -9.73
C PRO A 214 2.52 -10.45 -10.59
N ARG A 215 3.46 -11.12 -9.92
CA ARG A 215 4.46 -11.96 -10.57
C ARG A 215 4.01 -13.41 -10.51
N GLU A 216 4.24 -14.15 -11.60
CA GLU A 216 4.09 -15.60 -11.59
C GLU A 216 4.96 -16.24 -10.50
N ALA A 217 4.42 -17.27 -9.85
CA ALA A 217 5.18 -18.04 -8.87
C ALA A 217 6.43 -18.63 -9.53
N ILE A 218 7.57 -18.52 -8.84
CA ILE A 218 8.87 -18.97 -9.34
C ILE A 218 8.86 -20.50 -9.43
N THR A 219 8.46 -21.02 -10.58
CA THR A 219 8.44 -22.46 -10.88
C THR A 219 9.80 -22.94 -11.40
N ASN A 220 10.54 -22.09 -12.11
CA ASN A 220 11.87 -22.40 -12.65
C ASN A 220 12.91 -21.33 -12.26
N LYS A 221 14.07 -21.76 -11.78
CA LYS A 221 15.21 -20.87 -11.43
C LYS A 221 15.71 -20.05 -12.63
N THR A 222 15.52 -20.54 -13.85
CA THR A 222 15.91 -19.85 -15.09
C THR A 222 14.98 -18.68 -15.46
N LYS A 223 13.80 -18.55 -14.81
CA LYS A 223 12.85 -17.44 -15.01
C LYS A 223 12.92 -16.38 -13.90
N ILE A 224 13.96 -16.39 -13.07
CA ILE A 224 14.16 -15.35 -12.06
C ILE A 224 14.48 -14.04 -12.81
N GLY A 225 13.58 -13.06 -12.71
CA GLY A 225 13.82 -11.75 -13.32
C GLY A 225 14.96 -11.01 -12.64
N ASN A 226 15.66 -10.18 -13.40
CA ASN A 226 16.91 -9.55 -13.01
C ASN A 226 16.73 -8.15 -12.40
N ARG A 227 15.52 -7.81 -11.94
CA ARG A 227 15.15 -6.48 -11.46
C ARG A 227 14.60 -6.57 -10.05
N VAL A 228 15.05 -5.68 -9.16
CA VAL A 228 14.59 -5.63 -7.77
C VAL A 228 14.36 -4.20 -7.31
N VAL A 229 13.27 -3.97 -6.59
CA VAL A 229 12.97 -2.72 -5.89
C VAL A 229 12.93 -3.03 -4.41
N THR A 230 13.76 -2.33 -3.65
CA THR A 230 13.91 -2.52 -2.21
C THR A 230 13.27 -1.33 -1.49
N PHE A 231 12.40 -1.64 -0.54
CA PHE A 231 11.84 -0.73 0.45
C PHE A 231 12.38 -1.16 1.82
N LYS A 232 13.31 -0.38 2.37
CA LYS A 232 13.90 -0.65 3.67
C LYS A 232 13.47 0.42 4.65
N ASN A 233 12.83 0.03 5.73
CA ASN A 233 12.45 0.92 6.81
C ASN A 233 13.62 1.09 7.80
N ILE A 234 13.97 2.34 8.10
CA ILE A 234 14.95 2.74 9.12
C ILE A 234 14.33 3.92 9.88
N GLU A 235 13.97 3.74 11.15
CA GLU A 235 13.40 4.81 12.00
C GLU A 235 12.23 5.56 11.33
N ASP A 236 11.21 4.82 10.87
CA ASP A 236 10.04 5.30 10.12
C ASP A 236 10.35 6.00 8.78
N SER A 237 11.59 5.95 8.33
CA SER A 237 12.04 6.47 7.04
C SER A 237 12.23 5.31 6.09
N ILE A 238 11.40 5.26 5.05
CA ILE A 238 11.42 4.21 4.05
C ILE A 238 12.40 4.59 2.96
N GLU A 239 13.56 3.96 2.98
CA GLU A 239 14.54 4.07 1.91
C GLU A 239 14.14 3.20 0.72
N VAL A 240 14.05 3.83 -0.45
CA VAL A 240 13.79 3.13 -1.71
C VAL A 240 15.03 3.11 -2.55
N ARG A 241 15.36 1.92 -3.07
CA ARG A 241 16.39 1.72 -4.08
C ARG A 241 15.87 0.82 -5.18
N HIS A 242 16.31 1.08 -6.40
CA HIS A 242 15.95 0.29 -7.57
C HIS A 242 17.22 -0.20 -8.26
N HIS A 243 17.41 -1.52 -8.18
CA HIS A 243 18.56 -2.21 -8.73
C HIS A 243 18.15 -3.20 -9.83
N VAL A 244 19.09 -3.46 -10.72
CA VAL A 244 19.14 -4.69 -11.51
C VAL A 244 20.29 -5.53 -11.01
N PHE A 245 20.14 -6.84 -11.10
CA PHE A 245 21.13 -7.78 -10.62
C PHE A 245 21.47 -8.81 -11.67
N VAL A 246 22.72 -9.25 -11.68
CA VAL A 246 23.18 -10.37 -12.49
C VAL A 246 23.83 -11.37 -11.56
N LYS A 247 23.40 -12.62 -11.65
CA LYS A 247 23.98 -13.72 -10.90
C LYS A 247 25.25 -14.20 -11.63
N THR A 248 26.42 -13.83 -11.12
CA THR A 248 27.73 -14.20 -11.70
C THR A 248 28.19 -15.60 -11.32
N GLY A 249 27.68 -16.13 -10.20
CA GLY A 249 27.98 -17.47 -9.71
C GLY A 249 26.88 -17.99 -8.78
N TYR A 250 27.02 -19.18 -8.20
CA TYR A 250 25.97 -19.75 -7.34
C TYR A 250 25.72 -18.92 -6.07
N GLN A 251 26.79 -18.36 -5.48
CA GLN A 251 26.78 -17.56 -4.23
C GLN A 251 27.06 -16.06 -4.45
N SER A 252 27.35 -15.63 -5.67
CA SER A 252 27.68 -14.23 -5.98
C SER A 252 26.63 -13.57 -6.86
N VAL A 253 26.27 -12.34 -6.51
CA VAL A 253 25.32 -11.50 -7.24
C VAL A 253 25.91 -10.10 -7.35
N GLU A 254 26.01 -9.60 -8.56
CA GLU A 254 26.41 -8.23 -8.85
C GLU A 254 25.18 -7.35 -9.00
N LEU A 255 25.19 -6.19 -8.34
CA LEU A 255 24.09 -5.22 -8.35
C LEU A 255 24.51 -3.96 -9.12
N ALA A 256 23.63 -3.48 -9.99
CA ALA A 256 23.76 -2.19 -10.64
C ALA A 256 22.52 -1.35 -10.31
N GLU A 257 22.75 -0.10 -9.90
CA GLU A 257 21.67 0.83 -9.59
C GLU A 257 21.15 1.53 -10.85
N VAL A 258 19.82 1.57 -10.99
CA VAL A 258 19.17 1.99 -12.25
C VAL A 258 18.11 3.05 -12.07
N GLY A 259 17.43 3.08 -10.92
CA GLY A 259 16.37 4.05 -10.63
C GLY A 259 16.79 5.15 -9.67
N PRO A 260 15.88 6.10 -9.37
CA PRO A 260 16.16 7.19 -8.44
C PRO A 260 16.36 6.66 -7.01
N ARG A 261 17.21 7.37 -6.25
CA ARG A 261 17.32 7.18 -4.80
C ARG A 261 16.36 8.13 -4.11
N MET A 262 15.61 7.63 -3.14
CA MET A 262 14.79 8.48 -2.31
C MET A 262 14.59 7.85 -0.93
N THR A 263 14.44 8.72 0.06
CA THR A 263 13.95 8.37 1.38
C THR A 263 12.57 8.98 1.51
N MET A 264 11.55 8.15 1.70
CA MET A 264 10.19 8.62 1.87
C MET A 264 9.76 8.45 3.32
N ARG A 265 9.12 9.46 3.89
CA ARG A 265 8.55 9.39 5.23
C ARG A 265 7.04 9.54 5.14
N CYS A 266 6.30 8.55 5.63
CA CYS A 266 4.84 8.64 5.65
C CYS A 266 4.43 9.70 6.67
N PHE A 267 3.54 10.61 6.28
CA PHE A 267 2.98 11.59 7.22
C PHE A 267 1.47 11.49 7.39
N GLU A 268 0.76 10.82 6.46
CA GLU A 268 -0.69 10.66 6.52
C GLU A 268 -1.15 9.42 5.75
N ILE A 269 -2.07 8.66 6.36
CA ILE A 269 -2.89 7.62 5.72
C ILE A 269 -4.35 7.97 5.98
N ARG A 270 -5.12 8.11 4.90
CA ARG A 270 -6.53 8.51 4.94
C ARG A 270 -7.41 7.49 4.23
N GLY A 271 -8.55 7.19 4.82
CA GLY A 271 -9.61 6.40 4.24
C GLY A 271 -10.38 7.20 3.20
N GLY A 272 -10.06 6.98 1.93
CA GLY A 272 -10.71 7.61 0.80
C GLY A 272 -9.73 8.10 -0.25
N THR A 273 -10.28 8.46 -1.41
CA THR A 273 -9.50 8.93 -2.55
C THR A 273 -8.99 10.36 -2.35
N LEU A 274 -8.01 10.74 -3.16
CA LEU A 274 -7.35 12.05 -3.15
C LEU A 274 -8.29 13.28 -3.19
N GLU A 275 -9.50 13.13 -3.73
CA GLU A 275 -10.51 14.20 -3.75
C GLU A 275 -11.13 14.45 -2.36
N ASN A 276 -11.34 13.37 -1.60
CA ASN A 276 -12.07 13.42 -0.36
C ASN A 276 -11.17 13.92 0.77
N LYS A 277 -11.15 15.25 0.95
CA LYS A 277 -10.33 15.86 1.99
C LYS A 277 -10.79 15.48 3.40
N ASP A 278 -12.08 15.27 3.57
CA ASP A 278 -12.75 14.98 4.84
C ASP A 278 -12.88 13.46 5.11
N GLY A 279 -12.05 12.64 4.44
CA GLY A 279 -11.97 11.21 4.73
C GLY A 279 -11.40 10.93 6.12
N ASP A 280 -11.84 9.83 6.73
CA ASP A 280 -11.37 9.40 8.05
C ASP A 280 -9.85 9.15 8.01
N VAL A 281 -9.11 9.75 8.91
CA VAL A 281 -7.66 9.60 8.98
C VAL A 281 -7.33 8.34 9.77
N GLU A 282 -6.79 7.33 9.10
CA GLU A 282 -6.35 6.08 9.73
C GLU A 282 -5.10 6.31 10.58
N TRP A 283 -4.15 7.09 10.04
CA TRP A 283 -2.95 7.47 10.77
C TRP A 283 -2.41 8.82 10.27
N ARG A 284 -1.82 9.60 11.18
CA ARG A 284 -1.12 10.84 10.87
C ARG A 284 0.11 10.99 11.75
N MET A 285 1.14 11.62 11.20
CA MET A 285 2.35 11.93 11.93
C MET A 285 2.09 13.03 12.97
N ASN A 286 2.24 12.71 14.25
CA ASN A 286 2.00 13.62 15.36
C ASN A 286 3.29 14.28 15.86
N GLN A 287 3.76 15.29 15.14
CA GLN A 287 5.06 15.93 15.41
C GLN A 287 5.13 16.68 16.76
N TYR A 288 4.07 17.39 17.12
CA TYR A 288 4.05 18.32 18.28
C TYR A 288 3.65 17.65 19.61
N THR A 289 4.00 16.38 19.81
CA THR A 289 3.72 15.65 21.05
C THR A 289 5.01 15.31 21.80
N ARG A 290 4.93 15.18 23.14
CA ARG A 290 6.10 15.02 24.02
C ARG A 290 6.99 13.82 23.67
N THR A 291 6.40 12.74 23.17
CA THR A 291 7.09 11.47 22.86
C THR A 291 7.15 11.17 21.36
N SER A 292 6.82 12.14 20.49
CA SER A 292 6.77 11.95 19.04
C SER A 292 8.07 11.42 18.45
N LYS A 293 9.21 11.92 18.95
CA LYS A 293 10.55 11.54 18.49
C LYS A 293 11.08 10.22 19.07
N LYS A 294 10.36 9.61 20.02
CA LYS A 294 10.80 8.39 20.73
C LYS A 294 10.08 7.13 20.27
N LYS A 295 9.05 7.27 19.43
CA LYS A 295 8.20 6.17 19.00
C LYS A 295 8.39 5.97 17.51
N ASP A 296 8.72 4.74 17.16
CA ASP A 296 8.69 4.26 15.78
C ASP A 296 7.36 3.53 15.55
N TYR A 297 6.80 3.71 14.35
CA TYR A 297 5.47 3.25 13.99
C TYR A 297 5.45 2.20 12.89
N LEU A 298 6.52 1.98 12.12
CA LEU A 298 6.57 1.07 10.95
C LEU A 298 7.24 -0.28 11.24
#